data_AF-A0A352JII4-F1
#
_entry.id   AF-A0A352JII4-F1
#
_cell.length_a   1.000
_cell.length_b   1.000
_cell.length_c   1.000
_cell.angle_alpha   90.00
_cell.angle_beta   90.00
_cell.angle_gamma   90.00
#
_symmetry.space_group_name_H-M   'P 1'
#
loop_
_entity.id
_entity.type
_entity.pdbx_description
1 polymer ?
#
loop_
_entity_poly.entity_id
_entity_poly.type
_entity_poly.pdbx_seq_one_letter_code
_entity_poly.pdbx_strand_id
1 'polypeptide(L)'
;MKIVGRKSLGEKAVFDIGLERDHNFLLDKGYVASNCFNKSHSVAYGYVTYQTAYLKANYPVEYMAALLSSVSGDQDKVQRYIANCRSMGIQVLPPDVNSSGEDFTPRGKQILFGLAAIKNLGAGP
;
A
#
# COMPACT_ATOMS: atom_id res chain seq x y z
N MET A 1 10.42 1.25 -25.44
CA MET A 1 10.32 2.65 -25.88
C MET A 1 11.66 3.33 -25.58
N LYS A 2 12.43 3.68 -26.60
CA LYS A 2 13.75 4.32 -26.48
C LYS A 2 13.63 5.69 -27.15
N ILE A 3 13.89 6.78 -26.42
CA ILE A 3 13.84 8.14 -26.96
C ILE A 3 14.99 8.29 -27.95
N VAL A 4 14.68 8.68 -29.19
CA VAL A 4 15.65 8.78 -30.30
C VAL A 4 16.24 10.20 -30.46
N GLY A 5 15.63 11.21 -29.83
CA GLY A 5 16.11 12.59 -29.85
C GLY A 5 15.27 13.53 -28.99
N ARG A 6 15.75 14.77 -28.78
CA ARG A 6 15.02 15.85 -28.09
C ARG A 6 15.26 17.19 -28.79
N LYS A 7 14.22 18.04 -28.88
CA LYS A 7 14.32 19.42 -29.39
C LYS A 7 13.47 20.33 -28.50
N SER A 8 14.03 21.45 -28.05
CA SER A 8 13.31 22.44 -27.25
C SER A 8 12.40 23.29 -28.15
N LEU A 9 11.16 23.53 -27.69
CA LEU A 9 10.17 24.38 -28.37
C LEU A 9 9.87 25.68 -27.58
N GLY A 10 10.67 26.00 -26.56
CA GLY A 10 10.47 27.16 -25.68
C GLY A 10 9.60 26.85 -24.45
N GLU A 11 9.33 27.88 -23.64
CA GLU A 11 8.49 27.79 -22.44
C GLU A 11 7.06 28.27 -22.75
N LYS A 12 6.06 27.47 -22.36
CA LYS A 12 4.64 27.84 -22.40
C LYS A 12 3.99 27.51 -21.06
N ALA A 13 3.04 28.33 -20.63
CA ALA A 13 2.19 27.98 -19.49
C ALA A 13 1.26 26.83 -19.89
N VAL A 14 1.37 25.70 -19.18
CA VAL A 14 0.56 24.49 -19.43
C VAL A 14 -0.32 24.26 -18.22
N PHE A 15 -1.64 24.25 -18.43
CA PHE A 15 -2.63 24.12 -17.37
C PHE A 15 -3.26 22.71 -17.30
N ASP A 16 -2.91 21.82 -18.22
CA ASP A 16 -3.45 20.45 -18.25
C ASP A 16 -2.40 19.47 -18.82
N ILE A 17 -2.40 18.24 -18.33
CA ILE A 17 -1.42 17.18 -18.66
C ILE A 17 -1.63 16.58 -20.06
N GLY A 18 -2.66 17.02 -20.78
CA GLY A 18 -2.88 16.70 -22.19
C GLY A 18 -3.00 17.96 -23.04
N LEU A 19 -1.96 18.30 -23.81
CA LEU A 19 -2.12 19.23 -24.94
C LEU A 19 -2.70 18.47 -26.14
N GLU A 20 -3.54 19.09 -26.97
CA GLU A 20 -4.09 18.46 -28.19
C GLU A 20 -3.14 18.48 -29.41
N ARG A 21 -2.11 19.33 -29.39
CA ARG A 21 -1.31 19.64 -30.60
C ARG A 21 0.20 19.62 -30.39
N ASP A 22 0.68 20.00 -29.21
CA ASP A 22 2.10 20.06 -28.87
C ASP A 22 2.41 19.04 -27.76
N HIS A 23 2.70 17.78 -28.13
CA HIS A 23 2.99 16.73 -27.15
C HIS A 23 4.48 16.66 -26.83
N ASN A 24 4.81 16.56 -25.53
CA ASN A 24 6.19 16.48 -25.04
C ASN A 24 6.95 15.22 -25.51
N PHE A 25 6.22 14.18 -25.93
CA PHE A 25 6.80 12.92 -26.39
C PHE A 25 6.02 12.37 -27.60
N LEU A 26 6.69 12.34 -28.75
CA LEU A 26 6.21 11.69 -29.98
C LEU A 26 6.88 10.32 -30.12
N LEU A 27 6.08 9.30 -30.45
CA LEU A 27 6.52 7.96 -30.78
C LEU A 27 6.91 7.88 -32.26
N ASP A 28 7.74 6.89 -32.60
CA ASP A 28 8.03 6.55 -33.99
C ASP A 28 6.71 6.25 -34.71
N LYS A 29 6.45 6.94 -35.84
CA LYS A 29 5.18 7.01 -36.60
C LYS A 29 4.15 8.09 -36.18
N GLY A 30 4.54 9.08 -35.38
CA GLY A 30 3.70 10.27 -35.12
C GLY A 30 2.59 10.05 -34.10
N TYR A 31 2.59 8.91 -33.40
CA TYR A 31 1.69 8.69 -32.28
C TYR A 31 2.12 9.51 -31.08
N VAL A 32 1.11 10.03 -30.41
CA VAL A 32 1.26 10.84 -29.21
C VAL A 32 1.34 9.93 -28.00
N ALA A 33 2.35 10.13 -27.16
CA ALA A 33 2.42 9.47 -25.88
C ALA A 33 1.77 10.32 -24.78
N SER A 34 0.46 10.18 -24.59
CA SER A 34 -0.30 10.91 -23.55
C SER A 34 -0.22 10.26 -22.16
N ASN A 35 0.20 8.99 -22.06
CA ASN A 35 0.16 8.20 -20.81
C ASN A 35 1.45 7.39 -20.59
N CYS A 36 2.62 8.00 -20.81
CA CYS A 36 3.89 7.34 -20.54
C CYS A 36 4.09 7.12 -19.03
N PHE A 37 4.30 5.86 -18.63
CA PHE A 37 4.70 5.51 -17.27
C PHE A 37 6.22 5.52 -17.13
N ASN A 38 6.70 6.16 -16.06
CA ASN A 38 8.11 6.18 -15.74
C ASN A 38 8.57 4.78 -15.29
N LYS A 39 9.44 4.14 -16.08
CA LYS A 39 9.90 2.77 -15.80
C LYS A 39 10.62 2.64 -14.45
N SER A 40 11.48 3.57 -14.05
CA SER A 40 12.22 3.43 -12.78
C SER A 40 11.28 3.53 -11.59
N HIS A 41 10.30 4.44 -11.63
CA HIS A 41 9.26 4.55 -10.61
C HIS A 41 8.40 3.29 -10.56
N SER A 42 7.91 2.80 -11.70
CA SER A 42 7.10 1.57 -11.75
C SER A 42 7.85 0.34 -11.23
N VAL A 43 9.15 0.21 -11.52
CA VAL A 43 9.97 -0.89 -11.02
C VAL A 43 10.16 -0.81 -9.51
N ALA A 44 10.40 0.38 -8.96
CA ALA A 44 10.55 0.57 -7.51
C ALA A 44 9.28 0.18 -6.74
N TYR A 45 8.10 0.64 -7.19
CA TYR A 45 6.82 0.26 -6.57
C TYR A 45 6.50 -1.22 -6.77
N GLY A 46 6.78 -1.77 -7.95
CA GLY A 46 6.62 -3.20 -8.21
C GLY A 46 7.44 -4.06 -7.26
N TYR A 47 8.66 -3.63 -6.92
CA TYR A 47 9.53 -4.35 -5.99
C TYR A 47 8.94 -4.41 -4.57
N VAL A 48 8.50 -3.28 -4.00
CA VAL A 48 7.85 -3.26 -2.68
C VAL A 48 6.52 -4.04 -2.68
N THR A 49 5.78 -4.00 -3.79
CA THR A 49 4.55 -4.78 -3.97
C THR A 49 4.84 -6.28 -3.96
N TYR A 50 5.91 -6.71 -4.62
CA TYR A 50 6.35 -8.10 -4.59
C TYR A 50 6.74 -8.55 -3.18
N GLN A 51 7.49 -7.74 -2.44
CA GLN A 51 7.89 -8.04 -1.07
C GLN A 51 6.66 -8.19 -0.14
N THR A 52 5.70 -7.28 -0.23
CA THR A 52 4.47 -7.34 0.57
C THR A 52 3.60 -8.53 0.20
N ALA A 53 3.47 -8.85 -1.08
CA ALA A 53 2.78 -10.05 -1.53
C ALA A 53 3.47 -11.34 -1.04
N TYR A 54 4.81 -11.38 -1.06
CA TYR A 54 5.58 -12.50 -0.57
C TYR A 54 5.34 -12.74 0.93
N LEU A 55 5.35 -11.68 1.75
CA LEU A 55 5.04 -11.79 3.18
C LEU A 55 3.62 -12.29 3.41
N LYS A 56 2.64 -11.75 2.67
CA LYS A 56 1.24 -12.21 2.79
C LYS A 56 1.06 -13.68 2.39
N ALA A 57 1.81 -14.17 1.41
CA ALA A 57 1.70 -15.54 0.92
C ALA A 57 2.39 -16.57 1.86
N ASN A 58 3.52 -16.20 2.47
CA ASN A 58 4.35 -17.14 3.25
C ASN A 58 4.21 -16.96 4.77
N TYR A 59 3.87 -15.75 5.23
CA TYR A 59 3.71 -15.39 6.64
C TYR A 59 2.37 -14.63 6.85
N PRO A 60 1.23 -15.26 6.52
CA PRO A 60 -0.05 -14.56 6.47
C PRO A 60 -0.51 -14.05 7.85
N VAL A 61 -0.18 -14.75 8.94
CA VAL A 61 -0.60 -14.37 10.30
C VAL A 61 0.17 -13.14 10.76
N GLU A 62 1.48 -13.15 10.58
CA GLU A 62 2.39 -12.05 10.91
C GLU A 62 2.11 -10.82 10.05
N TYR A 63 1.89 -11.03 8.75
CA TYR A 63 1.52 -9.95 7.83
C TYR A 63 0.20 -9.28 8.24
N MET A 64 -0.83 -10.06 8.54
CA MET A 64 -2.12 -9.52 8.94
C MET A 64 -2.07 -8.85 10.32
N ALA A 65 -1.27 -9.37 11.26
CA ALA A 65 -1.03 -8.73 12.54
C ALA A 65 -0.36 -7.35 12.36
N ALA A 66 0.71 -7.27 11.57
CA ALA A 66 1.36 -6.01 11.25
C ALA A 66 0.44 -5.01 10.53
N LEU A 67 -0.39 -5.51 9.60
CA LEU A 67 -1.38 -4.68 8.90
C LEU A 67 -2.42 -4.10 9.87
N LEU A 68 -2.93 -4.92 10.79
CA LEU A 68 -3.88 -4.49 11.82
C LEU A 68 -3.26 -3.44 12.76
N SER A 69 -2.02 -3.64 13.20
CA SER A 69 -1.29 -2.67 14.03
C SER A 69 -1.10 -1.34 13.31
N SER A 70 -0.78 -1.36 12.02
CA SER A 70 -0.58 -0.11 11.23
C SER A 70 -1.83 0.77 11.11
N VAL A 71 -3.02 0.21 11.35
CA VAL A 71 -4.31 0.94 11.28
C VAL A 71 -5.07 0.92 12.60
N SER A 72 -4.41 0.61 13.72
CA SER A 72 -5.05 0.48 15.05
C SER A 72 -5.89 1.70 15.46
N GLY A 73 -5.51 2.90 15.00
CA GLY A 73 -6.27 4.14 15.23
C GLY A 73 -7.54 4.32 14.39
N ASP A 74 -7.77 3.48 13.37
CA ASP A 74 -8.91 3.58 12.44
C ASP A 74 -9.79 2.32 12.57
N GLN A 75 -10.86 2.44 13.36
CA GLN A 75 -11.74 1.32 13.70
C GLN A 75 -12.44 0.73 12.47
N ASP A 76 -12.77 1.53 11.46
CA ASP A 76 -13.41 1.05 10.25
C ASP A 76 -12.45 0.16 9.44
N LYS A 77 -11.18 0.56 9.34
CA LYS A 77 -10.14 -0.26 8.70
C LYS A 77 -9.84 -1.52 9.49
N VAL A 78 -9.74 -1.43 10.82
CA VAL A 78 -9.52 -2.60 11.70
C VAL A 78 -10.63 -3.63 11.47
N GLN A 79 -11.90 -3.25 11.47
CA GLN A 79 -13.01 -4.17 11.25
C GLN A 79 -12.94 -4.84 9.86
N ARG A 80 -12.60 -4.08 8.82
CA ARG A 80 -12.41 -4.63 7.46
C ARG A 80 -11.28 -5.66 7.41
N TYR A 81 -10.17 -5.39 8.08
CA TYR A 81 -9.04 -6.32 8.12
C TYR A 81 -9.31 -7.55 8.99
N ILE A 82 -10.05 -7.43 10.09
CA ILE A 82 -10.53 -8.58 10.87
C ILE A 82 -11.43 -9.47 10.01
N ALA A 83 -12.32 -8.90 9.20
CA ALA A 83 -13.13 -9.67 8.25
C ALA A 83 -12.27 -10.42 7.22
N ASN A 84 -11.18 -9.81 6.75
CA ASN A 84 -10.22 -10.45 5.86
C ASN A 84 -9.43 -11.58 6.56
N CYS A 85 -9.02 -11.38 7.82
CA CYS A 85 -8.41 -12.46 8.61
C CYS A 85 -9.36 -13.67 8.69
N ARG A 86 -10.66 -13.43 8.94
CA ARG A 86 -11.66 -14.50 9.01
C ARG A 86 -11.82 -15.23 7.67
N SER A 87 -11.82 -14.55 6.53
CA SER A 87 -11.89 -15.21 5.22
C SER A 87 -10.61 -16.00 4.89
N MET A 88 -9.47 -15.60 5.45
CA MET A 88 -8.20 -16.33 5.37
C MET A 88 -8.09 -17.48 6.39
N GLY A 89 -9.11 -17.71 7.23
CA GLY A 89 -9.08 -18.74 8.28
C GLY A 89 -8.22 -18.38 9.50
N ILE A 90 -7.86 -17.11 9.66
CA ILE A 90 -7.06 -16.59 10.77
C ILE A 90 -8.02 -16.05 11.84
N GLN A 91 -7.95 -16.64 13.04
CA GLN A 91 -8.77 -16.19 14.16
C GLN A 91 -8.10 -15.00 14.86
N VAL A 92 -8.85 -13.91 15.03
CA VAL A 92 -8.46 -12.78 15.87
C VAL A 92 -9.12 -12.96 17.24
N LEU A 93 -8.31 -13.18 18.26
CA LEU A 93 -8.75 -13.29 19.65
C LEU A 93 -9.08 -11.90 20.21
N PRO A 94 -10.00 -11.79 21.18
CA PRO A 94 -10.24 -10.54 21.90
C PRO A 94 -9.00 -10.08 22.68
N PRO A 95 -8.93 -8.81 23.09
CA PRO A 95 -7.85 -8.34 23.94
C PRO A 95 -7.90 -9.01 25.33
N ASP A 96 -6.73 -9.32 25.87
CA ASP A 96 -6.57 -9.87 27.23
C ASP A 96 -5.49 -9.07 27.96
N VAL A 97 -5.81 -8.55 29.15
CA VAL A 97 -4.90 -7.73 29.96
C VAL A 97 -3.61 -8.47 30.36
N ASN A 98 -3.64 -9.82 30.41
CA ASN A 98 -2.48 -10.61 30.80
C ASN A 98 -1.57 -10.99 29.63
N SER A 99 -2.12 -11.01 28.41
CA SER A 99 -1.44 -11.59 27.24
C SER A 99 -1.25 -10.60 26.09
N SER A 100 -2.12 -9.58 25.96
CA SER A 100 -2.08 -8.62 24.86
C SER A 100 -0.97 -7.60 25.06
N GLY A 101 -0.22 -7.36 23.99
CA GLY A 101 0.70 -6.23 23.91
C GLY A 101 -0.01 -4.95 23.46
N GLU A 102 0.77 -3.91 23.23
CA GLU A 102 0.29 -2.66 22.63
C GLU A 102 -0.30 -2.91 21.23
N ASP A 103 0.47 -3.59 20.39
CA ASP A 103 0.12 -3.93 19.00
C ASP A 103 -0.56 -5.30 18.86
N PHE A 104 -1.15 -5.57 17.69
CA PHE A 104 -1.64 -6.89 17.35
C PHE A 104 -0.48 -7.88 17.25
N THR A 105 -0.57 -8.99 17.98
CA THR A 105 0.53 -9.95 18.11
C THR A 105 0.17 -11.28 17.49
N PRO A 106 0.97 -11.82 16.55
CA PRO A 106 0.76 -13.16 16.03
C PRO A 106 1.06 -14.21 17.11
N ARG A 107 0.14 -15.16 17.30
CA ARG A 107 0.27 -16.29 18.24
C ARG A 107 -0.08 -17.60 17.52
N GLY A 108 0.93 -18.22 16.93
CA GLY A 108 0.75 -19.44 16.14
C GLY A 108 -0.12 -19.17 14.92
N LYS A 109 -1.33 -19.76 14.88
CA LYS A 109 -2.30 -19.57 13.77
C LYS A 109 -3.35 -18.48 14.05
N GLN A 110 -3.16 -17.70 15.11
CA GLN A 110 -4.12 -16.72 15.60
C GLN A 110 -3.45 -15.37 15.80
N ILE A 111 -4.24 -14.32 15.91
CA ILE A 111 -3.77 -12.96 16.20
C ILE A 111 -4.43 -12.52 17.50
N LEU A 112 -3.62 -12.05 18.44
CA LEU A 112 -4.11 -11.45 19.68
C LEU A 112 -4.34 -9.96 19.46
N PHE A 113 -5.48 -9.45 19.92
CA PHE A 113 -5.84 -8.04 19.77
C PHE A 113 -4.87 -7.15 20.53
N GLY A 114 -4.37 -6.10 19.87
CA GLY A 114 -3.52 -5.09 20.49
C GLY A 114 -4.31 -4.11 21.37
N LEU A 115 -3.81 -3.81 22.55
CA LEU A 115 -4.47 -2.90 23.49
C LEU A 115 -4.62 -1.49 22.90
N ALA A 116 -3.67 -1.02 22.08
CA ALA A 116 -3.73 0.30 21.44
C ALA A 116 -4.91 0.45 20.46
N ALA A 117 -5.47 -0.67 19.97
CA ALA A 117 -6.63 -0.65 19.09
C ALA A 117 -7.97 -0.59 19.85
N ILE A 118 -7.96 -0.64 21.18
CA ILE A 118 -9.17 -0.50 22.01
C ILE A 118 -9.60 0.97 22.00
N LYS A 119 -10.85 1.21 21.62
CA LYS A 119 -11.43 2.56 21.61
C LYS A 119 -11.32 3.20 23.00
N ASN A 120 -10.84 4.45 23.03
CA ASN A 120 -10.58 5.24 24.24
C ASN A 120 -9.40 4.77 25.10
N LEU A 121 -8.60 3.80 24.66
CA LEU A 121 -7.33 3.48 25.30
C LEU A 121 -6.20 4.24 24.59
N GLY A 122 -5.48 5.08 25.34
CA GLY A 122 -4.31 5.79 24.82
C GLY A 122 -3.01 5.07 25.18
N ALA A 123 -1.95 5.34 24.41
CA ALA A 123 -0.58 5.05 24.86
C ALA A 123 -0.33 5.89 26.12
N GLY A 124 0.04 5.24 27.22
CA GLY A 124 0.36 5.92 28.47
C GLY A 124 1.54 6.90 28.29
N PRO A 125 1.70 7.87 29.20
CA PRO A 125 2.85 8.79 29.20
C PRO A 125 4.18 8.09 29.44
#